data_AF-A0A1C1D256-F1
#
_entry.id   AF-A0A1C1D256-F1
#
_cell.length_a   1.000
_cell.length_b   1.000
_cell.length_c   1.000
_cell.angle_alpha   90.00
_cell.angle_beta   90.00
_cell.angle_gamma   90.00
#
_symmetry.space_group_name_H-M   'P 1'
#
loop_
_entity.id
_entity.type
_entity.pdbx_description
1 polymer ?
#
loop_
_entity_poly.entity_id
_entity_poly.type
_entity_poly.pdbx_seq_one_letter_code
_entity_poly.pdbx_strand_id
1 'polypeptide(L)'
;MAIAPGGENLADRERNPPPKTIPLEFPNYVPPRCESPLSQNHIKTVCRSLASIRRLADIQDSHLAHLNIQLDQDVAPSELVPDQQFEARPLLYDADLTAMLAELEVDNEDAYREILRMPPLEGRKKPRLAYSRNFFASLEDMSRYWDDSKDNYYEVESSNAEDAGKDLENAGDKSMETVKSNEVDMTGLSRNGQNIQRSNEQIVNSSHASAELNPPTTELPARPKMKQVYKGNRLGNGEQMTAGTRVAALRNLLKMAVHKFNCRDYDVSPREKLRIQNINVPAASYNFCVAKLPADPKLLRSRMVEGPLMAVHCRNEVRFKSREGLLGPTSDFVGEKFDLFREIGGMLMLAKQRAREGQTLSKEPREDQWWAIKSRWGGGEMKWGQLASEVFEDDDPSWSVEERRLQLEKREKEEEERRKAEAAAAADLNNLKPEDLISGPLTPGSERPKKKKKSGAEGGPTKDRSEYKDGRRLMYVPPLRRKWYQEWLKIRPNGPCWDEKIIYRTVGKVGEGEANVGWDDVYMLSGANHHACILRMSVHDNYLEWLETGKPGSANRDGTLGKSSSRQDHVLYVSRSAWYDLFEVEQRKELLVAIWRILSWMNRKEVPKEEIEKMEELKQQQAEQTHGDHEMEV
;
A
#
# COMPACT_ATOMS: atom_id res chain seq x y z
N MET A 1 -27.17 3.45 -0.87
CA MET A 1 -28.60 3.63 -0.52
C MET A 1 -29.13 4.81 -1.32
N ALA A 2 -30.20 4.62 -2.10
CA ALA A 2 -30.87 5.73 -2.77
C ALA A 2 -31.75 6.46 -1.74
N ILE A 3 -31.39 7.70 -1.40
CA ILE A 3 -32.21 8.57 -0.57
C ILE A 3 -33.43 8.97 -1.42
N ALA A 4 -34.64 8.75 -0.89
CA ALA A 4 -35.89 9.13 -1.54
C ALA A 4 -35.92 10.66 -1.81
N PRO A 5 -36.60 11.12 -2.87
CA PRO A 5 -36.78 12.55 -3.10
C PRO A 5 -37.65 13.10 -1.96
N GLY A 6 -37.04 13.86 -1.05
CA GLY A 6 -37.64 14.27 0.22
C GLY A 6 -36.79 13.98 1.46
N GLY A 7 -35.55 13.50 1.32
CA GLY A 7 -34.61 13.47 2.44
C GLY A 7 -34.40 14.88 3.00
N GLU A 8 -34.89 15.11 4.22
CA GLU A 8 -34.69 16.36 4.95
C GLU A 8 -33.21 16.73 4.94
N ASN A 9 -32.91 17.99 4.58
CA ASN A 9 -31.57 18.51 4.59
C ASN A 9 -31.00 18.37 6.00
N LEU A 10 -29.92 17.59 6.13
CA LEU A 10 -29.32 17.27 7.41
C LEU A 10 -28.94 18.55 8.19
N ALA A 11 -28.59 19.62 7.47
CA ALA A 11 -28.27 20.93 8.02
C ALA A 11 -29.39 21.53 8.88
N ASP A 12 -30.65 21.31 8.50
CA ASP A 12 -31.81 21.93 9.15
C ASP A 12 -32.33 21.11 10.35
N ARG A 13 -31.86 19.86 10.49
CA ARG A 13 -32.29 18.92 11.52
C ARG A 13 -31.60 19.17 12.86
N GLU A 14 -32.43 19.36 13.89
CA GLU A 14 -32.02 19.49 15.30
C GLU A 14 -31.43 18.19 15.85
N ARG A 15 -30.21 18.28 16.39
CA ARG A 15 -29.42 17.15 16.89
C ARG A 15 -28.61 17.54 18.12
N ASN A 16 -28.06 16.54 18.82
CA ASN A 16 -27.03 16.80 19.83
C ASN A 16 -25.76 17.35 19.15
N PRO A 17 -25.04 18.28 19.79
CA PRO A 17 -23.85 18.87 19.22
C PRO A 17 -22.77 17.81 18.96
N PRO A 18 -22.11 17.83 17.78
CA PRO A 18 -20.96 16.99 17.54
C PRO A 18 -19.79 17.39 18.46
N PRO A 19 -18.76 16.55 18.62
CA PRO A 19 -17.54 16.94 19.30
C PRO A 19 -16.93 18.21 18.70
N LYS A 20 -16.18 18.96 19.52
CA LYS A 20 -15.51 20.20 19.07
C LYS A 20 -14.60 19.93 17.86
N THR A 21 -14.50 20.95 17.01
CA THR A 21 -13.57 20.95 15.88
C THR A 21 -12.13 20.78 16.37
N ILE A 22 -11.32 20.14 15.55
CA ILE A 22 -9.91 19.89 15.86
C ILE A 22 -9.09 20.96 15.14
N PRO A 23 -8.25 21.72 15.85
CA PRO A 23 -7.36 22.68 15.22
C PRO A 23 -6.48 21.99 14.18
N LEU A 24 -6.41 22.55 12.98
CA LEU A 24 -5.56 22.03 11.92
C LEU A 24 -4.09 22.13 12.30
N GLU A 25 -3.39 21.04 12.02
CA GLU A 25 -1.97 20.91 12.25
C GLU A 25 -1.34 20.03 11.18
N PHE A 26 -0.13 20.39 10.78
CA PHE A 26 0.66 19.66 9.79
C PHE A 26 2.06 19.35 10.33
N PRO A 27 2.63 18.20 9.95
CA PRO A 27 3.98 17.80 10.35
C PRO A 27 5.03 18.71 9.70
N ASN A 28 5.86 19.37 10.52
CA ASN A 28 6.95 20.26 10.07
C ASN A 28 8.29 19.87 10.73
N TYR A 29 8.58 18.58 10.76
CA TYR A 29 9.81 18.07 11.35
C TYR A 29 10.95 17.99 10.31
N VAL A 30 12.10 18.59 10.65
CA VAL A 30 13.34 18.51 9.86
C VAL A 30 14.30 17.53 10.56
N PRO A 31 14.70 16.43 9.91
CA PRO A 31 15.57 15.43 10.52
C PRO A 31 17.03 15.92 10.58
N PRO A 32 17.80 15.58 11.62
CA PRO A 32 19.25 15.70 11.55
C PRO A 32 19.83 14.72 10.52
N ARG A 33 21.09 14.93 10.12
CA ARG A 33 21.86 14.01 9.26
C ARG A 33 23.11 13.55 9.98
N CYS A 34 23.51 12.29 9.81
CA CYS A 34 24.78 11.80 10.33
C CYS A 34 25.94 11.99 9.33
N GLU A 35 25.66 12.28 8.05
CA GLU A 35 26.63 12.48 6.96
C GLU A 35 27.58 11.27 6.77
N SER A 36 27.18 10.10 7.27
CA SER A 36 28.01 8.90 7.21
C SER A 36 27.91 8.28 5.82
N PRO A 37 29.04 7.93 5.17
CA PRO A 37 29.02 7.34 3.84
C PRO A 37 28.40 5.93 3.86
N LEU A 38 27.94 5.48 2.69
CA LEU A 38 27.45 4.11 2.49
C LEU A 38 28.57 3.12 2.80
N SER A 39 28.46 2.42 3.93
CA SER A 39 29.47 1.47 4.38
C SER A 39 28.85 0.29 5.12
N GLN A 40 29.59 -0.82 5.22
CA GLN A 40 29.18 -1.99 6.00
C GLN A 40 29.03 -1.69 7.50
N ASN A 41 29.82 -0.77 8.04
CA ASN A 41 29.67 -0.36 9.43
C ASN A 41 28.42 0.50 9.62
N HIS A 42 28.14 1.40 8.67
CA HIS A 42 26.96 2.24 8.75
C HIS A 42 25.67 1.43 8.69
N ILE A 43 25.54 0.47 7.76
CA ILE A 43 24.34 -0.36 7.66
C ILE A 43 24.12 -1.22 8.91
N LYS A 44 25.19 -1.72 9.55
CA LYS A 44 25.08 -2.44 10.83
C LYS A 44 24.52 -1.55 11.93
N THR A 45 24.93 -0.29 11.97
CA THR A 45 24.39 0.70 12.90
C THR A 45 22.93 1.01 12.60
N VAL A 46 22.56 1.22 11.32
CA VAL A 46 21.17 1.41 10.89
C VAL A 46 20.31 0.22 11.33
N CYS A 47 20.74 -1.00 11.04
CA CYS A 47 20.02 -2.22 11.43
C CYS A 47 19.87 -2.34 12.95
N ARG A 48 20.93 -2.06 13.73
CA ARG A 48 20.85 -2.05 15.21
C ARG A 48 19.86 -1.00 15.71
N SER A 49 19.88 0.18 15.11
CA SER A 49 19.00 1.30 15.45
C SER A 49 17.53 0.94 15.17
N LEU A 50 17.24 0.45 13.96
CA LEU A 50 15.90 0.01 13.58
C LEU A 50 15.37 -1.14 14.45
N ALA A 51 16.23 -2.09 14.82
CA ALA A 51 15.87 -3.21 15.70
C ALA A 51 15.54 -2.76 17.15
N SER A 52 15.94 -1.55 17.55
CA SER A 52 15.64 -1.01 18.88
C SER A 52 14.21 -0.45 19.00
N ILE A 53 13.56 -0.16 17.87
CA ILE A 53 12.20 0.39 17.81
C ILE A 53 11.20 -0.71 18.16
N ARG A 54 10.53 -0.61 19.32
CA ARG A 54 9.50 -1.58 19.75
C ARG A 54 8.08 -1.06 19.58
N ARG A 55 7.90 0.26 19.66
CA ARG A 55 6.65 0.99 19.47
C ARG A 55 6.88 2.16 18.52
N LEU A 56 5.81 2.63 17.88
CA LEU A 56 5.88 3.75 16.94
C LEU A 56 6.37 5.05 17.61
N ALA A 57 6.04 5.24 18.89
CA ALA A 57 6.51 6.36 19.70
C ALA A 57 8.00 6.26 20.11
N ASP A 58 8.65 5.10 19.92
CA ASP A 58 10.07 4.95 20.25
C ASP A 58 10.98 5.57 19.17
N ILE A 59 10.44 6.09 18.06
CA ILE A 59 11.22 6.76 17.02
C ILE A 59 11.85 8.05 17.57
N GLN A 60 13.12 8.23 17.21
CA GLN A 60 14.02 9.27 17.73
C GLN A 60 14.80 9.88 16.57
N ASP A 61 15.40 11.03 16.83
CA ASP A 61 16.20 11.78 15.85
C ASP A 61 17.36 10.94 15.29
N SER A 62 17.97 10.09 16.12
CA SER A 62 19.04 9.17 15.70
C SER A 62 18.60 8.19 14.62
N HIS A 63 17.35 7.72 14.66
CA HIS A 63 16.83 6.78 13.66
C HIS A 63 16.73 7.43 12.28
N LEU A 64 16.29 8.69 12.23
CA LEU A 64 16.18 9.47 10.99
C LEU A 64 17.55 9.98 10.52
N ALA A 65 18.46 10.30 11.45
CA ALA A 65 19.83 10.72 11.13
C ALA A 65 20.57 9.72 10.27
N HIS A 66 20.39 8.42 10.54
CA HIS A 66 20.99 7.33 9.79
C HIS A 66 20.51 7.21 8.34
N LEU A 67 19.36 7.80 8.00
CA LEU A 67 18.84 7.78 6.64
C LEU A 67 19.43 8.91 5.76
N ASN A 68 20.18 9.86 6.35
CA ASN A 68 20.79 11.00 5.65
C ASN A 68 19.79 11.75 4.75
N ILE A 69 18.70 12.23 5.34
CA ILE A 69 17.62 12.90 4.60
C ILE A 69 17.92 14.40 4.51
N GLN A 70 17.95 14.94 3.30
CA GLN A 70 17.84 16.37 3.04
C GLN A 70 16.40 16.69 2.67
N LEU A 71 15.69 17.46 3.50
CA LEU A 71 14.28 17.81 3.30
C LEU A 71 14.14 19.29 2.99
N ASP A 72 13.66 19.60 1.79
CA ASP A 72 13.22 20.93 1.37
C ASP A 72 11.69 21.01 1.47
N GLN A 73 11.17 22.02 2.17
CA GLN A 73 9.74 22.21 2.42
C GLN A 73 9.18 23.37 1.60
N ASP A 74 7.87 23.37 1.38
CA ASP A 74 7.12 24.41 0.67
C ASP A 74 7.65 24.69 -0.75
N VAL A 75 8.12 23.63 -1.43
CA VAL A 75 8.66 23.69 -2.79
C VAL A 75 7.53 23.84 -3.81
N ALA A 76 7.71 24.74 -4.78
CA ALA A 76 6.72 24.98 -5.82
C ALA A 76 6.47 23.72 -6.68
N PRO A 77 5.23 23.45 -7.11
CA PRO A 77 4.92 22.28 -7.95
C PRO A 77 5.69 22.20 -9.28
N SER A 78 6.17 23.32 -9.81
CA SER A 78 7.01 23.36 -11.01
C SER A 78 8.40 22.75 -10.75
N GLU A 79 8.99 23.01 -9.58
CA GLU A 79 10.34 22.56 -9.20
C GLU A 79 10.38 21.08 -8.79
N LEU A 80 9.22 20.46 -8.53
CA LEU A 80 9.10 19.03 -8.29
C LEU A 80 9.46 18.22 -9.53
N VAL A 81 9.30 18.75 -10.74
CA VAL A 81 9.70 18.06 -11.97
C VAL A 81 11.08 18.57 -12.42
N PRO A 82 12.05 17.68 -12.74
CA PRO A 82 13.40 18.12 -13.15
C PRO A 82 13.45 18.92 -14.46
N ASP A 83 12.47 18.73 -15.33
CA ASP A 83 12.49 19.24 -16.70
C ASP A 83 11.65 20.51 -16.85
N GLN A 84 12.32 21.54 -17.37
CA GLN A 84 11.77 22.85 -17.68
C GLN A 84 10.66 22.78 -18.74
N GLN A 85 10.61 21.74 -19.57
CA GLN A 85 9.53 21.55 -20.55
C GLN A 85 8.15 21.52 -19.86
N PHE A 86 8.07 20.99 -18.65
CA PHE A 86 6.83 20.88 -17.88
C PHE A 86 6.67 21.96 -16.81
N GLU A 87 7.52 22.99 -16.79
CA GLU A 87 7.46 24.06 -15.79
C GLU A 87 6.14 24.82 -15.84
N ALA A 88 5.68 25.17 -17.05
CA ALA A 88 4.43 25.88 -17.29
C ALA A 88 3.54 25.13 -18.29
N ARG A 89 2.25 25.48 -18.31
CA ARG A 89 1.31 25.03 -19.33
C ARG A 89 1.72 25.57 -20.72
N PRO A 90 1.32 24.91 -21.82
CA PRO A 90 0.48 23.71 -21.90
C PRO A 90 1.23 22.43 -21.47
N LEU A 91 0.51 21.50 -20.84
CA LEU A 91 1.01 20.16 -20.51
C LEU A 91 0.51 19.13 -21.55
N LEU A 92 0.95 17.87 -21.44
CA LEU A 92 0.39 16.80 -22.26
C LEU A 92 -1.12 16.68 -21.99
N TYR A 93 -1.94 16.60 -23.04
CA TYR A 93 -3.40 16.53 -22.91
C TYR A 93 -4.06 17.74 -22.20
N ASP A 94 -3.53 18.94 -22.39
CA ASP A 94 -3.95 20.17 -21.70
C ASP A 94 -5.44 20.53 -21.86
N ALA A 95 -6.07 20.15 -22.97
CA ALA A 95 -7.49 20.36 -23.20
C ALA A 95 -8.36 19.54 -22.23
N ASP A 96 -7.98 18.29 -21.97
CA ASP A 96 -8.65 17.44 -20.98
C ASP A 96 -8.45 17.99 -19.56
N LEU A 97 -7.24 18.46 -19.24
CA LEU A 97 -6.96 19.11 -17.97
C LEU A 97 -7.85 20.35 -17.78
N THR A 98 -7.99 21.19 -18.80
CA THR A 98 -8.84 22.39 -18.76
C THR A 98 -10.30 22.04 -18.46
N ALA A 99 -10.84 21.00 -19.10
CA ALA A 99 -12.20 20.54 -18.84
C ALA A 99 -12.37 20.06 -17.39
N MET A 100 -11.37 19.37 -16.84
CA MET A 100 -11.40 18.92 -15.44
C MET A 100 -11.27 20.08 -14.45
N LEU A 101 -10.44 21.08 -14.74
CA LEU A 101 -10.29 22.27 -13.90
C LEU A 101 -11.57 23.10 -13.85
N ALA A 102 -12.29 23.22 -14.97
CA ALA A 102 -13.60 23.88 -15.01
C ALA A 102 -14.64 23.16 -14.13
N GLU A 103 -14.59 21.83 -14.04
CA GLU A 103 -15.44 21.10 -13.08
C GLU A 103 -15.01 21.29 -11.63
N LEU A 104 -13.70 21.38 -11.36
CA LEU A 104 -13.18 21.67 -10.02
C LEU A 104 -13.42 23.11 -9.57
N GLU A 105 -13.81 24.02 -10.46
CA GLU A 105 -14.17 25.40 -10.11
C GLU A 105 -15.57 25.51 -9.48
N VAL A 106 -16.40 24.47 -9.61
CA VAL A 106 -17.76 24.45 -9.05
C VAL A 106 -17.72 24.58 -7.52
N ASP A 107 -18.53 25.49 -6.97
CA ASP A 107 -18.72 25.67 -5.53
C ASP A 107 -19.10 24.36 -4.83
N ASN A 108 -18.54 24.13 -3.64
CA ASN A 108 -18.76 22.90 -2.87
C ASN A 108 -20.25 22.62 -2.65
N GLU A 109 -21.02 23.64 -2.28
CA GLU A 109 -22.47 23.53 -2.04
C GLU A 109 -23.26 23.09 -3.27
N ASP A 110 -22.96 23.66 -4.44
CA ASP A 110 -23.64 23.32 -5.68
C ASP A 110 -23.29 21.91 -6.12
N ALA A 111 -22.04 21.51 -5.96
CA ALA A 111 -21.59 20.16 -6.23
C ALA A 111 -22.26 19.14 -5.28
N TYR A 112 -22.31 19.41 -3.97
CA TYR A 112 -22.95 18.53 -2.99
C TYR A 112 -24.44 18.37 -3.25
N ARG A 113 -25.14 19.44 -3.61
CA ARG A 113 -26.55 19.37 -4.01
C ARG A 113 -26.75 18.45 -5.22
N GLU A 114 -25.88 18.53 -6.21
CA GLU A 114 -25.95 17.62 -7.37
C GLU A 114 -25.66 16.14 -7.00
N ILE A 115 -24.67 15.90 -6.13
CA ILE A 115 -24.35 14.54 -5.68
C ILE A 115 -25.49 13.93 -4.86
N LEU A 116 -26.03 14.70 -3.92
CA LEU A 116 -27.13 14.30 -3.03
C LEU A 116 -28.50 14.35 -3.71
N ARG A 117 -28.56 14.78 -4.98
CA ARG A 117 -29.79 14.94 -5.78
C ARG A 117 -30.80 15.90 -5.14
N MET A 118 -30.29 16.94 -4.49
CA MET A 118 -31.06 18.06 -3.95
C MET A 118 -31.30 19.11 -5.05
N PRO A 119 -32.38 19.91 -4.95
CA PRO A 119 -32.60 21.01 -5.88
C PRO A 119 -31.46 22.05 -5.80
N PRO A 120 -31.06 22.65 -6.95
CA PRO A 120 -30.10 23.76 -6.97
C PRO A 120 -30.57 24.93 -6.12
N LEU A 121 -29.62 25.74 -5.66
CA LEU A 121 -29.94 27.01 -5.00
C LEU A 121 -30.68 27.94 -5.98
N GLU A 122 -31.52 28.83 -5.43
CA GLU A 122 -32.29 29.78 -6.22
C GLU A 122 -31.37 30.61 -7.13
N GLY A 123 -31.69 30.66 -8.42
CA GLY A 123 -30.90 31.37 -9.44
C GLY A 123 -29.66 30.61 -9.94
N ARG A 124 -29.25 29.51 -9.31
CA ARG A 124 -28.10 28.70 -9.75
C ARG A 124 -28.54 27.56 -10.66
N LYS A 125 -27.70 27.24 -11.65
CA LYS A 125 -27.91 26.09 -12.56
C LYS A 125 -27.25 24.84 -12.00
N LYS A 126 -27.83 23.68 -12.29
CA LYS A 126 -27.25 22.38 -11.96
C LYS A 126 -25.87 22.22 -12.64
N PRO A 127 -24.78 22.02 -11.89
CA PRO A 127 -23.45 21.85 -12.46
C PRO A 127 -23.34 20.52 -13.20
N ARG A 128 -22.55 20.49 -14.28
CA ARG A 128 -22.25 19.26 -15.02
C ARG A 128 -20.93 18.66 -14.51
N LEU A 129 -21.03 17.56 -13.77
CA LEU A 129 -19.88 16.86 -13.19
C LEU A 129 -19.66 15.53 -13.92
N ALA A 130 -18.85 15.50 -14.98
CA ALA A 130 -18.53 14.30 -15.74
C ALA A 130 -17.32 13.55 -15.15
N TYR A 131 -16.26 14.27 -14.78
CA TYR A 131 -15.02 13.70 -14.23
C TYR A 131 -15.01 13.71 -12.69
N SER A 132 -15.49 14.80 -12.10
CA SER A 132 -15.33 15.15 -10.67
C SER A 132 -16.41 14.59 -9.74
N ARG A 133 -17.43 13.88 -10.27
CA ARG A 133 -18.59 13.40 -9.49
C ARG A 133 -18.18 12.59 -8.25
N ASN A 134 -17.25 11.65 -8.39
CA ASN A 134 -16.78 10.81 -7.28
C ASN A 134 -15.89 11.58 -6.29
N PHE A 135 -15.15 12.58 -6.78
CA PHE A 135 -14.35 13.45 -5.93
C PHE A 135 -15.25 14.27 -5.02
N PHE A 136 -16.25 14.98 -5.57
CA PHE A 136 -17.21 15.74 -4.78
C PHE A 136 -18.05 14.88 -3.83
N ALA A 137 -18.36 13.63 -4.20
CA ALA A 137 -19.02 12.71 -3.28
C ALA A 137 -18.13 12.34 -2.07
N SER A 138 -16.82 12.26 -2.27
CA SER A 138 -15.88 12.01 -1.16
C SER A 138 -15.64 13.27 -0.33
N LEU A 139 -15.64 14.43 -0.98
CA LEU A 139 -15.49 15.73 -0.32
C LEU A 139 -16.73 16.07 0.53
N GLU A 140 -17.93 15.71 0.06
CA GLU A 140 -19.17 15.80 0.85
C GLU A 140 -19.14 14.90 2.09
N ASP A 141 -18.62 13.68 1.98
CA ASP A 141 -18.48 12.82 3.15
C ASP A 141 -17.43 13.37 4.13
N MET A 142 -16.35 13.96 3.61
CA MET A 142 -15.31 14.61 4.40
C MET A 142 -15.80 15.88 5.11
N SER A 143 -16.67 16.67 4.48
CA SER A 143 -17.20 17.93 5.04
C SER A 143 -17.99 17.69 6.33
N ARG A 144 -18.65 16.54 6.47
CA ARG A 144 -19.37 16.14 7.70
C ARG A 144 -18.50 16.02 8.95
N TYR A 145 -17.18 16.09 8.83
CA TYR A 145 -16.24 16.03 9.96
C TYR A 145 -15.41 17.30 10.15
N TRP A 146 -15.22 18.09 9.08
CA TRP A 146 -14.29 19.22 9.07
C TRP A 146 -14.93 20.57 8.80
N ASP A 147 -16.02 20.63 8.02
CA ASP A 147 -16.63 21.90 7.61
C ASP A 147 -17.54 22.43 8.74
N ASP A 148 -17.05 23.44 9.46
CA ASP A 148 -17.76 24.12 10.54
C ASP A 148 -18.47 25.42 10.11
N SER A 149 -18.43 25.76 8.81
CA SER A 149 -19.00 27.00 8.28
C SER A 149 -20.50 27.16 8.55
N LYS A 150 -21.21 26.04 8.70
CA LYS A 150 -22.66 25.98 8.96
C LYS A 150 -23.02 25.50 10.36
N ASP A 151 -22.05 25.43 11.27
CA ASP A 151 -22.30 25.01 12.63
C ASP A 151 -23.13 26.07 13.39
N ASN A 152 -24.30 25.69 13.87
CA ASN A 152 -25.17 26.53 14.68
C ASN A 152 -25.51 25.84 16.01
N TYR A 153 -24.93 26.35 17.09
CA TYR A 153 -25.15 25.87 18.45
C TYR A 153 -26.08 26.83 19.20
N TYR A 154 -27.16 26.32 19.78
CA TYR A 154 -28.09 27.12 20.59
C TYR A 154 -28.69 26.29 21.73
N GLU A 155 -29.30 26.96 22.70
CA GLU A 155 -29.87 26.33 23.88
C GLU A 155 -31.40 26.30 23.78
N VAL A 156 -32.00 25.15 24.10
CA VAL A 156 -33.46 24.97 24.16
C VAL A 156 -33.83 24.53 25.56
N GLU A 157 -34.93 25.08 26.10
CA GLU A 157 -35.48 24.66 27.38
C GLU A 157 -35.94 23.21 27.31
N SER A 158 -35.40 22.34 28.16
CA SER A 158 -35.79 20.94 28.18
C SER A 158 -37.20 20.81 28.78
N SER A 159 -38.20 20.55 27.94
CA SER A 159 -39.59 20.35 28.37
C SER A 159 -39.87 18.99 29.01
N ASN A 160 -38.85 18.15 29.19
CA ASN A 160 -38.97 16.85 29.87
C ASN A 160 -37.96 16.74 31.01
N ALA A 161 -38.44 16.33 32.18
CA ALA A 161 -37.60 15.73 33.21
C ALA A 161 -37.01 14.43 32.65
N GLU A 162 -35.96 14.52 31.85
CA GLU A 162 -35.14 13.36 31.50
C GLU A 162 -34.49 12.88 32.80
N ASP A 163 -35.01 11.76 33.28
CA ASP A 163 -34.51 10.98 34.40
C ASP A 163 -33.03 10.67 34.12
N ALA A 164 -32.14 11.18 34.96
CA ALA A 164 -30.69 11.09 34.79
C ALA A 164 -30.14 9.66 35.03
N GLY A 165 -30.91 8.63 34.66
CA GLY A 165 -30.64 7.22 34.89
C GLY A 165 -30.94 6.29 33.72
N LYS A 166 -31.27 6.77 32.51
CA LYS A 166 -31.59 5.87 31.37
C LYS A 166 -30.76 6.00 30.09
N ASP A 167 -29.78 6.91 30.02
CA ASP A 167 -28.87 7.01 28.86
C ASP A 167 -27.48 6.40 29.09
N LEU A 168 -27.32 5.60 30.15
CA LEU A 168 -26.16 4.72 30.36
C LEU A 168 -26.46 3.21 30.15
N GLU A 169 -27.70 2.84 29.79
CA GLU A 169 -28.05 1.43 29.51
C GLU A 169 -28.39 1.12 28.05
N ASN A 170 -28.53 2.12 27.17
CA ASN A 170 -28.86 1.91 25.74
C ASN A 170 -27.68 2.08 24.76
N ALA A 171 -26.46 2.24 25.28
CA ALA A 171 -25.21 2.11 24.51
C ALA A 171 -24.57 0.70 24.65
N GLY A 172 -25.22 -0.23 25.36
CA GLY A 172 -24.74 -1.59 25.63
C GLY A 172 -25.46 -2.71 24.88
N ASP A 173 -26.51 -2.43 24.09
CA ASP A 173 -27.40 -3.49 23.60
C ASP A 173 -27.71 -3.36 22.09
N LYS A 174 -26.64 -3.26 21.28
CA LYS A 174 -26.64 -3.57 19.83
C LYS A 174 -25.30 -4.17 19.41
N SER A 175 -24.89 -5.23 20.09
CA SER A 175 -23.83 -6.13 19.61
C SER A 175 -24.05 -7.55 20.12
N MET A 176 -25.12 -8.19 19.66
CA MET A 176 -25.24 -9.66 19.74
C MET A 176 -26.07 -10.20 18.57
N GLU A 177 -25.61 -9.93 17.35
CA GLU A 177 -25.88 -10.86 16.24
C GLU A 177 -24.74 -11.88 16.20
N THR A 178 -24.92 -12.91 17.02
CA THR A 178 -24.06 -14.08 17.11
C THR A 178 -24.07 -14.81 15.77
N VAL A 179 -23.07 -14.53 14.93
CA VAL A 179 -22.65 -15.45 13.88
C VAL A 179 -22.07 -16.67 14.57
N LYS A 180 -22.85 -17.76 14.56
CA LYS A 180 -22.40 -19.10 14.87
C LYS A 180 -21.26 -19.47 13.92
N SER A 181 -20.02 -19.44 14.40
CA SER A 181 -18.93 -20.22 13.83
C SER A 181 -18.32 -21.05 14.94
N ASN A 182 -18.53 -22.36 14.81
CA ASN A 182 -17.93 -23.42 15.59
C ASN A 182 -16.41 -23.22 15.68
N GLU A 183 -15.86 -23.20 16.89
CA GLU A 183 -14.54 -23.74 17.13
C GLU A 183 -14.50 -24.47 18.47
N VAL A 184 -13.80 -25.60 18.41
CA VAL A 184 -13.87 -26.76 19.27
C VAL A 184 -12.95 -26.58 20.47
N ASP A 185 -13.39 -27.13 21.60
CA ASP A 185 -12.64 -27.34 22.84
C ASP A 185 -11.16 -27.71 22.63
N MET A 186 -10.29 -27.07 23.42
CA MET A 186 -9.15 -27.74 24.03
C MET A 186 -8.92 -27.19 25.44
N THR A 187 -9.52 -27.89 26.40
CA THR A 187 -9.15 -27.89 27.82
C THR A 187 -7.78 -28.56 28.00
N GLY A 188 -6.91 -28.02 28.88
CA GLY A 188 -5.77 -28.81 29.36
C GLY A 188 -4.64 -28.08 30.11
N LEU A 189 -4.91 -27.69 31.36
CA LEU A 189 -4.02 -27.82 32.54
C LEU A 189 -2.61 -27.18 32.53
N SER A 190 -2.40 -26.16 33.40
CA SER A 190 -1.59 -26.38 34.61
C SER A 190 -1.72 -25.27 35.66
N ARG A 191 -1.50 -25.73 36.88
CA ARG A 191 -1.81 -25.21 38.21
C ARG A 191 -0.53 -24.71 38.86
N ASN A 192 -0.59 -23.57 39.54
CA ASN A 192 0.21 -23.13 40.71
C ASN A 192 -0.24 -21.68 41.00
N GLY A 193 -0.74 -21.26 42.16
CA GLY A 193 -0.55 -21.76 43.52
C GLY A 193 0.48 -20.90 44.24
N GLN A 194 0.10 -19.73 44.77
CA GLN A 194 0.70 -19.15 45.97
C GLN A 194 -0.15 -18.01 46.58
N ASN A 195 -0.47 -18.20 47.86
CA ASN A 195 -1.06 -17.26 48.81
C ASN A 195 -0.16 -16.04 49.05
N ILE A 196 -0.76 -14.86 49.25
CA ILE A 196 -0.34 -13.91 50.30
C ILE A 196 -1.61 -13.34 50.97
N GLN A 197 -1.54 -13.29 52.30
CA GLN A 197 -2.58 -13.01 53.28
C GLN A 197 -2.34 -11.61 53.90
N ARG A 198 -3.42 -10.98 54.40
CA ARG A 198 -3.48 -9.89 55.42
C ARG A 198 -3.05 -8.50 54.92
N SER A 199 -3.66 -7.38 55.34
CA SER A 199 -4.12 -7.03 56.69
C SER A 199 -5.20 -5.95 56.71
N ASN A 200 -6.02 -5.99 57.76
CA ASN A 200 -6.89 -4.92 58.26
C ASN A 200 -6.19 -4.26 59.48
N GLU A 201 -6.62 -3.05 59.87
CA GLU A 201 -6.18 -2.15 60.98
C GLU A 201 -5.38 -0.90 60.53
N GLN A 202 -5.46 0.30 61.11
CA GLN A 202 -6.48 1.06 61.86
C GLN A 202 -5.85 2.46 62.20
N ILE A 203 -6.65 3.56 62.19
CA ILE A 203 -6.51 4.86 62.96
C ILE A 203 -5.31 5.79 62.55
N VAL A 204 -5.24 7.13 62.64
CA VAL A 204 -5.84 8.18 63.50
C VAL A 204 -5.68 9.62 62.92
N ASN A 205 -6.74 10.44 63.09
CA ASN A 205 -6.92 11.90 63.29
C ASN A 205 -6.03 12.99 62.65
N SER A 206 -6.70 14.04 62.13
CA SER A 206 -6.84 15.31 62.89
C SER A 206 -8.02 16.17 62.39
N SER A 207 -8.64 16.85 63.35
CA SER A 207 -9.84 17.68 63.29
C SER A 207 -9.53 19.14 62.96
N HIS A 208 -10.40 19.83 62.22
CA HIS A 208 -10.74 21.22 62.50
C HIS A 208 -12.23 21.48 62.23
N ALA A 209 -12.84 22.16 63.19
CA ALA A 209 -14.26 22.44 63.34
C ALA A 209 -14.79 23.49 62.35
N SER A 210 -16.10 23.48 62.10
CA SER A 210 -16.95 24.67 62.10
C SER A 210 -18.42 24.26 62.20
N ALA A 211 -19.12 24.90 63.13
CA ALA A 211 -20.55 24.84 63.34
C ALA A 211 -21.25 25.83 62.41
N GLU A 212 -22.35 25.45 61.77
CA GLU A 212 -23.34 26.35 61.13
C GLU A 212 -24.62 25.51 60.94
N LEU A 213 -25.64 25.68 61.77
CA LEU A 213 -26.79 26.58 61.56
C LEU A 213 -27.49 26.34 60.21
N ASN A 214 -28.61 25.60 60.27
CA ASN A 214 -29.59 25.50 59.19
C ASN A 214 -30.11 26.90 58.82
N PRO A 215 -29.87 27.42 57.60
CA PRO A 215 -30.67 28.53 57.09
C PRO A 215 -31.95 27.96 56.46
N PRO A 216 -33.05 28.72 56.44
CA PRO A 216 -34.25 28.33 55.71
C PRO A 216 -33.88 28.21 54.23
N THR A 217 -34.21 27.08 53.63
CA THR A 217 -34.04 26.84 52.19
C THR A 217 -34.93 27.83 51.44
N THR A 218 -34.36 28.95 51.03
CA THR A 218 -34.96 29.82 50.04
C THR A 218 -34.97 29.05 48.73
N GLU A 219 -36.15 28.60 48.29
CA GLU A 219 -36.36 28.00 46.98
C GLU A 219 -35.95 29.02 45.90
N LEU A 220 -34.70 28.91 45.43
CA LEU A 220 -34.29 29.53 44.18
C LEU A 220 -35.15 28.89 43.08
N PRO A 221 -35.82 29.68 42.22
CA PRO A 221 -36.60 29.11 41.13
C PRO A 221 -35.66 28.24 40.29
N ALA A 222 -35.99 26.96 40.18
CA ALA A 222 -35.20 26.01 39.42
C ALA A 222 -35.02 26.57 38.01
N ARG A 223 -33.79 26.98 37.66
CA ARG A 223 -33.47 27.41 36.30
C ARG A 223 -33.94 26.31 35.35
N PRO A 224 -34.66 26.64 34.26
CA PRO A 224 -35.02 25.65 33.27
C PRO A 224 -33.74 24.95 32.84
N LYS A 225 -33.73 23.61 32.88
CA LYS A 225 -32.59 22.83 32.42
C LYS A 225 -32.46 23.12 30.91
N MET A 226 -31.40 23.84 30.53
CA MET A 226 -31.12 24.18 29.13
C MET A 226 -30.34 23.03 28.50
N LYS A 227 -30.81 22.53 27.36
CA LYS A 227 -30.11 21.51 26.55
C LYS A 227 -29.48 22.21 25.36
N GLN A 228 -28.18 21.97 25.13
CA GLN A 228 -27.51 22.45 23.94
C GLN A 228 -27.95 21.61 22.73
N VAL A 229 -28.43 22.29 21.69
CA VAL A 229 -28.92 21.72 20.44
C VAL A 229 -28.06 22.27 19.29
N TYR A 230 -27.95 21.50 18.23
CA TYR A 230 -27.14 21.78 17.06
C TYR A 230 -27.93 21.64 15.76
N LYS A 231 -27.71 22.58 14.84
CA LYS A 231 -28.04 22.52 13.41
C LYS A 231 -26.75 22.74 12.61
N GLY A 232 -26.61 22.08 11.47
CA GLY A 232 -25.41 22.21 10.61
C GLY A 232 -25.00 20.91 9.91
N ASN A 233 -23.91 20.92 9.15
CA ASN A 233 -23.53 19.77 8.32
C ASN A 233 -22.83 18.65 9.11
N ARG A 234 -22.19 18.98 10.23
CA ARG A 234 -21.29 18.06 10.91
C ARG A 234 -22.04 16.92 11.61
N LEU A 235 -21.42 15.74 11.56
CA LEU A 235 -21.78 14.54 12.30
C LEU A 235 -20.74 14.19 13.35
N GLY A 236 -19.50 14.65 13.17
CA GLY A 236 -18.39 14.36 14.05
C GLY A 236 -17.25 15.36 13.89
N ASN A 237 -16.10 15.05 14.46
CA ASN A 237 -14.86 15.79 14.27
C ASN A 237 -13.84 14.98 13.42
N GLY A 238 -12.68 15.56 13.14
CA GLY A 238 -11.63 14.92 12.34
C GLY A 238 -11.16 13.56 12.85
N GLU A 239 -11.13 13.31 14.17
CA GLU A 239 -10.77 12.01 14.76
C GLU A 239 -11.77 10.91 14.41
N GLN A 240 -13.04 11.27 14.29
CA GLN A 240 -14.12 10.32 13.99
C GLN A 240 -14.21 10.01 12.50
N MET A 241 -13.54 10.78 11.64
CA MET A 241 -13.52 10.55 10.20
C MET A 241 -12.76 9.27 9.87
N THR A 242 -13.41 8.36 9.14
CA THR A 242 -12.83 7.07 8.80
C THR A 242 -11.62 7.20 7.87
N ALA A 243 -10.67 6.27 7.98
CA ALA A 243 -9.55 6.16 7.05
C ALA A 243 -10.01 5.99 5.59
N GLY A 244 -11.14 5.31 5.37
CA GLY A 244 -11.72 5.10 4.05
C GLY A 244 -12.13 6.40 3.37
N THR A 245 -12.77 7.32 4.10
CA THR A 245 -13.17 8.65 3.59
C THR A 245 -11.95 9.47 3.14
N ARG A 246 -10.87 9.45 3.94
CA ARG A 246 -9.60 10.14 3.61
C ARG A 246 -9.00 9.62 2.31
N VAL A 247 -8.85 8.30 2.22
CA VAL A 247 -8.27 7.63 1.04
C VAL A 247 -9.17 7.84 -0.19
N ALA A 248 -10.49 7.81 -0.03
CA ALA A 248 -11.44 7.99 -1.13
C ALA A 248 -11.33 9.37 -1.77
N ALA A 249 -11.17 10.44 -0.99
CA ALA A 249 -11.03 11.80 -1.52
C ALA A 249 -9.82 11.93 -2.47
N LEU A 250 -8.63 11.49 -2.02
CA LEU A 250 -7.43 11.54 -2.86
C LEU A 250 -7.50 10.55 -4.02
N ARG A 251 -8.02 9.34 -3.80
CA ARG A 251 -8.20 8.34 -4.86
C ARG A 251 -9.11 8.87 -5.96
N ASN A 252 -10.20 9.56 -5.62
CA ASN A 252 -11.15 10.06 -6.60
C ASN A 252 -10.67 11.33 -7.29
N LEU A 253 -9.92 12.20 -6.62
CA LEU A 253 -9.21 13.32 -7.27
C LEU A 253 -8.21 12.78 -8.32
N LEU A 254 -7.40 11.82 -7.90
CA LEU A 254 -6.34 11.24 -8.73
C LEU A 254 -6.91 10.43 -9.91
N LYS A 255 -8.07 9.80 -9.74
CA LYS A 255 -8.83 9.14 -10.83
C LYS A 255 -9.22 10.07 -11.97
N MET A 256 -9.35 11.37 -11.72
CA MET A 256 -9.62 12.34 -12.80
C MET A 256 -8.43 12.37 -13.77
N ALA A 257 -7.19 12.37 -13.26
CA ALA A 257 -5.99 12.47 -14.08
C ALA A 257 -5.48 11.13 -14.65
N VAL A 258 -5.39 10.07 -13.83
CA VAL A 258 -4.64 8.85 -14.21
C VAL A 258 -5.17 8.13 -15.44
N HIS A 259 -6.48 8.13 -15.67
CA HIS A 259 -7.07 7.40 -16.81
C HIS A 259 -6.59 7.96 -18.15
N LYS A 260 -6.31 9.26 -18.23
CA LYS A 260 -5.81 9.89 -19.47
C LYS A 260 -4.42 9.37 -19.85
N PHE A 261 -3.59 9.05 -18.86
CA PHE A 261 -2.22 8.55 -19.04
C PHE A 261 -2.13 7.01 -19.09
N ASN A 262 -3.22 6.31 -19.43
CA ASN A 262 -3.29 4.84 -19.38
C ASN A 262 -2.84 4.24 -18.03
N CYS A 263 -3.10 4.98 -16.95
CA CYS A 263 -2.78 4.57 -15.59
C CYS A 263 -4.06 4.25 -14.80
N ARG A 264 -3.92 3.54 -13.69
CA ARG A 264 -4.99 3.19 -12.75
C ARG A 264 -4.50 3.23 -11.31
N ASP A 265 -5.44 3.33 -10.37
CA ASP A 265 -5.19 2.99 -8.97
C ASP A 265 -5.00 1.47 -8.81
N TYR A 266 -4.02 1.10 -8.00
CA TYR A 266 -3.69 -0.28 -7.70
C TYR A 266 -3.38 -0.44 -6.21
N ASP A 267 -4.09 -1.37 -5.56
CA ASP A 267 -3.89 -1.73 -4.16
C ASP A 267 -2.77 -2.78 -4.07
N VAL A 268 -1.63 -2.40 -3.51
CA VAL A 268 -0.46 -3.27 -3.38
C VAL A 268 -0.68 -4.33 -2.32
N SER A 269 -0.20 -5.55 -2.58
CA SER A 269 -0.27 -6.66 -1.64
C SER A 269 0.25 -6.28 -0.23
N PRO A 270 -0.50 -6.57 0.84
CA PRO A 270 -0.05 -6.34 2.23
C PRO A 270 1.21 -7.13 2.63
N ARG A 271 1.65 -8.08 1.79
CA ARG A 271 2.91 -8.82 1.97
C ARG A 271 4.12 -7.97 1.64
N GLU A 272 3.95 -6.94 0.81
CA GLU A 272 5.01 -6.00 0.50
C GLU A 272 5.33 -5.19 1.76
N LYS A 273 6.60 -5.18 2.12
CA LYS A 273 7.11 -4.41 3.26
C LYS A 273 8.45 -3.81 2.89
N LEU A 274 8.72 -2.60 3.38
CA LEU A 274 10.08 -2.09 3.35
C LEU A 274 10.97 -3.02 4.18
N ARG A 275 11.98 -3.60 3.52
CA ARG A 275 13.01 -4.39 4.17
C ARG A 275 14.37 -3.74 3.96
N ILE A 276 15.09 -3.56 5.07
CA ILE A 276 16.49 -3.15 5.08
C ILE A 276 17.29 -4.35 5.58
N GLN A 277 18.12 -4.92 4.71
CA GLN A 277 18.75 -6.24 4.89
C GLN A 277 17.75 -7.31 5.35
N ASN A 278 17.83 -7.71 6.63
CA ASN A 278 17.02 -8.74 7.26
C ASN A 278 15.95 -8.17 8.22
N ILE A 279 15.78 -6.84 8.25
CA ILE A 279 14.81 -6.16 9.13
C ILE A 279 13.65 -5.63 8.30
N ASN A 280 12.44 -6.06 8.62
CA ASN A 280 11.22 -5.44 8.10
C ASN A 280 10.95 -4.16 8.90
N VAL A 281 10.89 -3.02 8.23
CA VAL A 281 10.62 -1.73 8.85
C VAL A 281 9.13 -1.64 9.19
N PRO A 282 8.75 -1.41 10.46
CA PRO A 282 7.35 -1.31 10.85
C PRO A 282 6.72 -0.03 10.30
N ALA A 283 5.42 -0.11 9.96
CA ALA A 283 4.58 1.02 9.52
C ALA A 283 5.09 1.81 8.29
N ALA A 284 6.07 1.30 7.55
CA ALA A 284 6.51 1.83 6.27
C ALA A 284 5.67 1.23 5.13
N SER A 285 4.52 1.85 4.85
CA SER A 285 3.60 1.44 3.78
C SER A 285 2.78 2.63 3.27
N TYR A 286 2.34 2.55 2.01
CA TYR A 286 1.37 3.48 1.43
C TYR A 286 0.02 2.76 1.20
N ASN A 287 -1.07 3.52 1.04
CA ASN A 287 -2.42 2.96 0.93
C ASN A 287 -2.68 2.30 -0.42
N PHE A 288 -2.25 2.95 -1.50
CA PHE A 288 -2.31 2.42 -2.87
C PHE A 288 -1.27 3.13 -3.74
N CYS A 289 -1.03 2.64 -4.95
CA CYS A 289 -0.15 3.29 -5.92
C CYS A 289 -0.87 3.52 -7.25
N VAL A 290 -0.29 4.42 -8.04
CA VAL A 290 -0.60 4.59 -9.46
C VAL A 290 0.26 3.63 -10.25
N ALA A 291 -0.36 2.83 -11.10
CA ALA A 291 0.32 1.90 -11.97
C ALA A 291 -0.22 2.01 -13.39
N LYS A 292 0.64 1.75 -14.37
CA LYS A 292 0.33 1.79 -15.79
C LYS A 292 -0.35 0.49 -16.23
N LEU A 293 -1.23 0.59 -17.21
CA LEU A 293 -1.82 -0.56 -17.87
C LEU A 293 -0.83 -1.15 -18.90
N PRO A 294 -0.57 -2.46 -18.88
CA PRO A 294 0.29 -3.10 -19.86
C PRO A 294 -0.33 -3.03 -21.25
N ALA A 295 0.52 -2.87 -22.27
CA ALA A 295 0.10 -2.83 -23.67
C ALA A 295 -0.44 -4.19 -24.16
N ASP A 296 0.06 -5.32 -23.62
CA ASP A 296 -0.40 -6.66 -24.00
C ASP A 296 -1.80 -6.97 -23.41
N PRO A 297 -2.82 -7.24 -24.26
CA PRO A 297 -4.15 -7.62 -23.82
C PRO A 297 -4.21 -8.88 -22.95
N LYS A 298 -3.24 -9.80 -23.06
CA LYS A 298 -3.17 -10.99 -22.19
C LYS A 298 -2.84 -10.60 -20.75
N LEU A 299 -1.83 -9.76 -20.56
CA LEU A 299 -1.43 -9.25 -19.25
C LEU A 299 -2.56 -8.43 -18.62
N LEU A 300 -3.22 -7.57 -19.42
CA LEU A 300 -4.36 -6.79 -18.98
C LEU A 300 -5.53 -7.66 -18.47
N ARG A 301 -5.89 -8.73 -19.21
CA ARG A 301 -6.93 -9.68 -18.78
C ARG A 301 -6.57 -10.44 -17.51
N SER A 302 -5.27 -10.67 -17.27
CA SER A 302 -4.78 -11.29 -16.04
C SER A 302 -4.74 -10.33 -14.83
N ARG A 303 -5.18 -9.07 -15.04
CA ARG A 303 -5.20 -7.96 -14.08
C ARG A 303 -3.81 -7.58 -13.58
N MET A 304 -2.80 -7.69 -14.43
CA MET A 304 -1.46 -7.20 -14.13
C MET A 304 -1.33 -5.71 -14.43
N VAL A 305 -0.39 -5.07 -13.76
CA VAL A 305 -0.07 -3.65 -13.92
C VAL A 305 1.45 -3.45 -14.06
N GLU A 306 1.87 -2.42 -14.77
CA GLU A 306 3.28 -2.02 -14.91
C GLU A 306 3.56 -0.82 -13.99
N GLY A 307 4.67 -0.85 -13.25
CA GLY A 307 5.01 0.23 -12.30
C GLY A 307 5.62 -0.32 -11.02
N PRO A 308 5.47 0.35 -9.86
CA PRO A 308 4.61 1.50 -9.55
C PRO A 308 5.18 2.87 -9.99
N LEU A 309 4.29 3.83 -10.28
CA LEU A 309 4.66 5.19 -10.70
C LEU A 309 4.72 6.15 -9.50
N MET A 310 3.62 6.27 -8.77
CA MET A 310 3.46 7.20 -7.65
C MET A 310 2.73 6.52 -6.51
N ALA A 311 3.17 6.70 -5.27
CA ALA A 311 2.49 6.20 -4.08
C ALA A 311 1.44 7.19 -3.59
N VAL A 312 0.41 6.71 -2.90
CA VAL A 312 -0.55 7.55 -2.18
C VAL A 312 -0.64 7.08 -0.74
N HIS A 313 -0.38 7.98 0.21
CA HIS A 313 -0.47 7.73 1.63
C HIS A 313 -1.38 8.74 2.32
N CYS A 314 -2.31 8.26 3.15
CA CYS A 314 -3.22 9.10 3.93
C CYS A 314 -3.04 8.79 5.42
N ARG A 315 -2.83 9.82 6.24
CA ARG A 315 -2.75 9.70 7.70
C ARG A 315 -4.09 9.35 8.30
N ASN A 316 -4.07 8.48 9.29
CA ASN A 316 -5.21 8.29 10.19
C ASN A 316 -5.20 9.35 11.31
N GLU A 317 -4.01 9.77 11.70
CA GLU A 317 -3.81 10.76 12.74
C GLU A 317 -4.31 12.14 12.28
N VAL A 318 -4.78 12.91 13.25
CA VAL A 318 -5.15 14.33 13.04
C VAL A 318 -4.30 15.30 13.86
N ARG A 319 -3.47 14.77 14.77
CA ARG A 319 -2.53 15.56 15.59
C ARG A 319 -1.11 15.10 15.36
N PHE A 320 -0.22 16.06 15.18
CA PHE A 320 1.18 15.80 14.86
C PHE A 320 2.13 16.36 15.91
N LYS A 321 1.77 17.43 16.62
CA LYS A 321 2.57 18.02 17.71
C LYS A 321 1.92 17.76 19.07
N SER A 322 2.79 17.53 20.06
CA SER A 322 2.34 17.30 21.43
C SER A 322 1.69 18.57 21.97
N ARG A 323 0.50 18.43 22.57
CA ARG A 323 -0.11 19.48 23.39
C ARG A 323 -0.21 18.99 24.83
N GLU A 324 0.26 19.81 25.76
CA GLU A 324 0.09 19.55 27.19
C GLU A 324 -1.41 19.35 27.52
N GLY A 325 -1.72 18.25 28.22
CA GLY A 325 -3.06 17.98 28.75
C GLY A 325 -4.07 17.29 27.83
N LEU A 326 -3.73 16.97 26.58
CA LEU A 326 -4.66 16.34 25.61
C LEU A 326 -4.36 14.87 25.25
N LEU A 327 -3.31 14.29 25.83
CA LEU A 327 -2.92 12.89 25.60
C LEU A 327 -3.73 11.95 26.50
N GLY A 328 -5.04 11.84 26.22
CA GLY A 328 -5.85 10.76 26.77
C GLY A 328 -5.41 9.38 26.23
N PRO A 329 -5.79 8.27 26.88
CA PRO A 329 -5.46 6.92 26.42
C PRO A 329 -6.02 6.56 25.03
N THR A 330 -6.95 7.36 24.50
CA THR A 330 -7.50 7.24 23.14
C THR A 330 -6.80 8.13 22.11
N SER A 331 -5.72 8.82 22.49
CA SER A 331 -5.02 9.72 21.57
C SER A 331 -4.31 8.94 20.48
N ASP A 332 -4.53 9.36 19.24
CA ASP A 332 -3.85 8.91 18.02
C ASP A 332 -2.44 9.50 17.86
N PHE A 333 -1.95 10.24 18.85
CA PHE A 333 -0.69 10.95 18.78
C PHE A 333 0.52 10.01 18.81
N VAL A 334 1.26 9.96 17.70
CA VAL A 334 2.53 9.22 17.59
C VAL A 334 3.74 10.16 17.43
N GLY A 335 3.50 11.41 16.99
CA GLY A 335 4.50 12.46 16.85
C GLY A 335 5.06 12.66 15.43
N GLU A 336 5.52 13.88 15.14
CA GLU A 336 6.02 14.27 13.81
C GLU A 336 7.22 13.44 13.32
N LYS A 337 8.07 12.96 14.24
CA LYS A 337 9.24 12.11 13.90
C LYS A 337 8.78 10.80 13.25
N PHE A 338 7.75 10.19 13.82
CA PHE A 338 7.15 8.98 13.25
C PHE A 338 6.49 9.28 11.90
N ASP A 339 5.82 10.42 11.77
CA ASP A 339 5.20 10.83 10.50
C ASP A 339 6.23 10.90 9.36
N LEU A 340 7.35 11.59 9.57
CA LEU A 340 8.40 11.64 8.56
C LEU A 340 8.99 10.25 8.30
N PHE A 341 9.22 9.46 9.35
CA PHE A 341 9.78 8.11 9.22
C PHE A 341 8.92 7.21 8.33
N ARG A 342 7.59 7.23 8.48
CA ARG A 342 6.70 6.43 7.62
C ARG A 342 6.62 6.94 6.19
N GLU A 343 6.68 8.26 5.96
CA GLU A 343 6.68 8.83 4.61
C GLU A 343 7.92 8.38 3.83
N ILE A 344 9.09 8.57 4.45
CA ILE A 344 10.37 8.13 3.87
C ILE A 344 10.38 6.62 3.70
N GLY A 345 9.84 5.86 4.66
CA GLY A 345 9.69 4.43 4.55
C GLY A 345 8.82 4.00 3.36
N GLY A 346 7.69 4.66 3.14
CA GLY A 346 6.81 4.41 2.00
C GLY A 346 7.46 4.77 0.66
N MET A 347 8.22 5.87 0.59
CA MET A 347 8.96 6.25 -0.61
C MET A 347 10.14 5.32 -0.90
N LEU A 348 10.88 4.88 0.12
CA LEU A 348 11.93 3.87 -0.05
C LEU A 348 11.35 2.52 -0.48
N MET A 349 10.17 2.15 0.01
CA MET A 349 9.47 0.96 -0.46
C MET A 349 9.14 1.09 -1.95
N LEU A 350 8.62 2.24 -2.37
CA LEU A 350 8.32 2.55 -3.77
C LEU A 350 9.57 2.48 -4.66
N ALA A 351 10.67 3.09 -4.24
CA ALA A 351 11.94 3.06 -4.96
C ALA A 351 12.51 1.64 -5.10
N LYS A 352 12.47 0.85 -4.02
CA LYS A 352 12.90 -0.55 -4.06
C LYS A 352 12.03 -1.41 -4.96
N GLN A 353 10.73 -1.12 -5.07
CA GLN A 353 9.86 -1.82 -6.03
C GLN A 353 10.26 -1.50 -7.47
N ARG A 354 10.49 -0.22 -7.78
CA ARG A 354 10.92 0.21 -9.11
C ARG A 354 12.28 -0.39 -9.50
N ALA A 355 13.23 -0.44 -8.57
CA ALA A 355 14.56 -1.04 -8.77
C ALA A 355 14.56 -2.56 -9.04
N ARG A 356 13.41 -3.24 -8.92
CA ARG A 356 13.26 -4.66 -9.30
C ARG A 356 13.08 -4.87 -10.80
N GLU A 357 13.03 -3.80 -11.60
CA GLU A 357 12.97 -3.93 -13.05
C GLU A 357 14.11 -4.83 -13.57
N GLY A 358 13.75 -5.79 -14.42
CA GLY A 358 14.70 -6.78 -14.96
C GLY A 358 15.15 -7.85 -13.97
N GLN A 359 14.81 -7.74 -12.68
CA GLN A 359 15.16 -8.75 -11.69
C GLN A 359 14.18 -9.92 -11.72
N THR A 360 14.71 -11.13 -11.56
CA THR A 360 13.91 -12.33 -11.33
C THR A 360 14.04 -12.77 -9.89
N LEU A 361 12.90 -13.09 -9.29
CA LEU A 361 12.88 -13.60 -7.93
C LEU A 361 13.60 -14.95 -7.89
N SER A 362 14.69 -15.04 -7.14
CA SER A 362 15.34 -16.32 -6.88
C SER A 362 14.36 -17.27 -6.19
N LYS A 363 14.24 -18.49 -6.72
CA LYS A 363 13.47 -19.57 -6.11
C LYS A 363 14.23 -20.25 -4.97
N GLU A 364 15.52 -20.00 -4.86
CA GLU A 364 16.40 -20.57 -3.84
C GLU A 364 16.44 -19.66 -2.61
N PRO A 365 16.59 -20.25 -1.41
CA PRO A 365 16.78 -19.46 -0.21
C PRO A 365 18.12 -18.77 -0.25
N ARG A 366 18.12 -17.57 0.29
CA ARG A 366 19.33 -16.78 0.50
C ARG A 366 20.06 -17.26 1.76
N GLU A 367 21.32 -16.90 1.89
CA GLU A 367 22.20 -17.30 3.00
C GLU A 367 21.64 -16.90 4.39
N ASP A 368 20.92 -15.78 4.47
CA ASP A 368 20.22 -15.32 5.68
C ASP A 368 19.07 -16.25 6.12
N GLN A 369 18.57 -17.08 5.21
CA GLN A 369 17.58 -18.11 5.45
C GLN A 369 18.24 -19.45 5.78
N TRP A 370 19.28 -19.41 6.62
CA TRP A 370 20.08 -20.57 7.01
C TRP A 370 19.22 -21.74 7.52
N TRP A 371 18.06 -21.47 8.13
CA TRP A 371 17.12 -22.48 8.63
C TRP A 371 16.42 -23.29 7.54
N ALA A 372 16.49 -22.84 6.29
CA ALA A 372 16.01 -23.51 5.09
C ALA A 372 17.16 -24.16 4.28
N ILE A 373 18.42 -23.89 4.62
CA ILE A 373 19.61 -24.42 3.93
C ILE A 373 20.32 -25.47 4.79
N LYS A 374 20.52 -25.21 6.08
CA LYS A 374 21.25 -26.09 6.99
C LYS A 374 20.38 -27.27 7.43
N SER A 375 20.96 -28.47 7.39
CA SER A 375 20.34 -29.67 7.97
C SER A 375 19.97 -29.45 9.42
N ARG A 376 18.78 -29.94 9.79
CA ARG A 376 18.30 -29.90 11.17
C ARG A 376 18.82 -31.08 11.96
N TRP A 377 18.96 -30.90 13.27
CA TRP A 377 19.33 -31.97 14.19
C TRP A 377 18.35 -33.16 14.03
N GLY A 378 18.89 -34.35 13.72
CA GLY A 378 18.12 -35.59 13.54
C GLY A 378 17.47 -35.79 12.16
N GLY A 379 17.68 -34.90 11.19
CA GLY A 379 17.25 -35.10 9.79
C GLY A 379 18.44 -35.16 8.83
N GLY A 380 18.37 -36.01 7.79
CA GLY A 380 19.40 -36.09 6.74
C GLY A 380 19.57 -34.80 5.94
N GLU A 381 20.54 -34.76 5.02
CA GLU A 381 20.77 -33.60 4.14
C GLU A 381 19.49 -33.17 3.41
N MET A 382 19.05 -31.95 3.70
CA MET A 382 17.84 -31.40 3.07
C MET A 382 18.16 -30.94 1.65
N LYS A 383 17.63 -31.65 0.65
CA LYS A 383 17.53 -31.14 -0.72
C LYS A 383 16.25 -30.35 -0.91
N TRP A 384 16.34 -29.25 -1.64
CA TRP A 384 15.26 -28.28 -1.78
C TRP A 384 14.00 -28.90 -2.38
N GLY A 385 12.86 -28.71 -1.71
CA GLY A 385 11.57 -29.27 -2.14
C GLY A 385 11.40 -30.78 -1.88
N GLN A 386 12.40 -31.46 -1.32
CA GLN A 386 12.36 -32.87 -0.94
C GLN A 386 11.83 -33.03 0.50
N LEU A 387 10.87 -33.93 0.70
CA LEU A 387 10.39 -34.27 2.05
C LEU A 387 11.42 -35.14 2.75
N ALA A 388 11.53 -35.04 4.08
CA ALA A 388 12.41 -35.92 4.86
C ALA A 388 12.08 -37.42 4.71
N SER A 389 10.85 -37.74 4.30
CA SER A 389 10.42 -39.10 4.00
C SER A 389 10.74 -39.56 2.58
N GLU A 390 11.01 -38.63 1.65
CA GLU A 390 11.31 -38.97 0.24
C GLU A 390 12.76 -39.47 0.15
N VAL A 391 12.93 -40.78 0.23
CA VAL A 391 14.21 -41.48 -0.01
C VAL A 391 14.25 -41.90 -1.47
N PHE A 392 15.37 -41.64 -2.17
CA PHE A 392 15.56 -42.18 -3.52
C PHE A 392 15.93 -43.66 -3.44
N GLU A 393 15.46 -44.49 -4.37
CA GLU A 393 15.88 -45.91 -4.46
C GLU A 393 17.40 -46.03 -4.53
N ASP A 394 18.04 -45.15 -5.29
CA ASP A 394 19.50 -45.13 -5.45
C ASP A 394 20.23 -44.84 -4.12
N ASP A 395 19.52 -44.33 -3.11
CA ASP A 395 20.03 -44.03 -1.77
C ASP A 395 19.55 -45.04 -0.72
N ASP A 396 18.92 -46.16 -1.12
CA ASP A 396 18.48 -47.21 -0.20
C ASP A 396 19.67 -47.77 0.60
N PRO A 397 19.65 -47.70 1.94
CA PRO A 397 20.70 -48.25 2.80
C PRO A 397 20.67 -49.78 2.88
N SER A 398 19.62 -50.46 2.41
CA SER A 398 19.56 -51.92 2.36
C SER A 398 20.38 -52.53 1.23
N TRP A 399 20.71 -51.75 0.20
CA TRP A 399 21.54 -52.19 -0.92
C TRP A 399 23.02 -52.20 -0.56
N SER A 400 23.69 -53.33 -0.81
CA SER A 400 25.15 -53.37 -0.78
C SER A 400 25.74 -52.50 -1.89
N VAL A 401 27.01 -52.08 -1.76
CA VAL A 401 27.68 -51.23 -2.76
C VAL A 401 27.68 -51.88 -4.15
N GLU A 402 27.88 -53.20 -4.21
CA GLU A 402 27.83 -53.95 -5.48
C GLU A 402 26.41 -54.03 -6.04
N GLU A 403 25.42 -54.27 -5.19
CA GLU A 403 24.01 -54.38 -5.59
C GLU A 403 23.47 -53.05 -6.14
N ARG A 404 23.79 -51.94 -5.48
CA ARG A 404 23.48 -50.58 -5.96
C ARG A 404 24.06 -50.34 -7.35
N ARG A 405 25.31 -50.76 -7.60
CA ARG A 405 25.96 -50.61 -8.91
C ARG A 405 25.22 -51.42 -9.99
N LEU A 406 24.85 -52.65 -9.66
CA LEU A 406 24.13 -53.56 -10.56
C LEU A 406 22.73 -53.05 -10.91
N GLN A 407 22.00 -52.47 -9.95
CA GLN A 407 20.70 -51.86 -10.21
C GLN A 407 20.80 -50.60 -11.07
N LEU A 408 21.80 -49.75 -10.83
CA LEU A 408 22.06 -48.58 -11.68
C LEU A 408 22.39 -49.00 -13.12
N GLU A 409 23.27 -49.99 -13.32
CA GLU A 409 23.60 -50.55 -14.64
C GLU A 409 22.38 -51.14 -15.34
N LYS A 410 21.55 -51.88 -14.62
CA LYS A 410 20.32 -52.46 -15.16
C LYS A 410 19.37 -51.37 -15.67
N ARG A 411 19.28 -50.28 -14.92
CA ARG A 411 18.40 -49.15 -15.20
C ARG A 411 18.88 -48.33 -16.39
N GLU A 412 20.18 -48.09 -16.48
CA GLU A 412 20.79 -47.46 -17.65
C GLU A 412 20.53 -48.28 -18.91
N LYS A 413 20.64 -49.62 -18.81
CA LYS A 413 20.29 -50.54 -19.91
C LYS A 413 18.84 -50.45 -20.33
N GLU A 414 17.91 -50.43 -19.39
CA GLU A 414 16.47 -50.26 -19.67
C GLU A 414 16.20 -48.90 -20.34
N GLU A 415 16.88 -47.84 -19.92
CA GLU A 415 16.73 -46.51 -20.52
C GLU A 415 17.31 -46.45 -21.95
N GLU A 416 18.44 -47.11 -22.18
CA GLU A 416 19.03 -47.28 -23.51
C GLU A 416 18.12 -48.08 -24.44
N GLU A 417 17.52 -49.18 -23.95
CA GLU A 417 16.52 -49.94 -24.69
C GLU A 417 15.29 -49.11 -25.01
N ARG A 418 14.79 -48.33 -24.03
CA ARG A 418 13.64 -47.45 -24.24
C ARG A 418 13.95 -46.39 -25.29
N ARG A 419 15.13 -45.78 -25.24
CA ARG A 419 15.60 -44.80 -26.23
C ARG A 419 15.78 -45.43 -27.60
N LYS A 420 16.28 -46.67 -27.69
CA LYS A 420 16.35 -47.43 -28.95
C LYS A 420 14.96 -47.74 -29.51
N ALA A 421 14.02 -48.15 -28.67
CA ALA A 421 12.65 -48.44 -29.09
C ALA A 421 11.93 -47.17 -29.58
N GLU A 422 12.14 -46.04 -28.92
CA GLU A 422 11.55 -44.75 -29.32
C GLU A 422 12.19 -44.24 -30.63
N ALA A 423 13.50 -44.41 -30.80
CA ALA A 423 14.18 -44.11 -32.05
C ALA A 423 13.75 -45.04 -33.20
N ALA A 424 13.51 -46.33 -32.91
CA ALA A 424 12.98 -47.28 -33.90
C ALA A 424 11.55 -46.91 -34.32
N ALA A 425 10.68 -46.52 -33.37
CA ALA A 425 9.33 -46.05 -33.68
C ALA A 425 9.33 -44.74 -34.47
N ALA A 426 10.25 -43.81 -34.17
CA ALA A 426 10.40 -42.57 -34.93
C ALA A 426 10.96 -42.81 -36.35
N ALA A 427 11.85 -43.80 -36.52
CA ALA A 427 12.36 -44.19 -37.84
C ALA A 427 11.27 -44.89 -38.69
N ASP A 428 10.38 -45.65 -38.05
CA ASP A 428 9.25 -46.30 -38.72
C ASP A 428 8.22 -45.27 -39.22
N LEU A 429 7.98 -44.20 -38.44
CA LEU A 429 7.10 -43.10 -38.86
C LEU A 429 7.62 -42.33 -40.08
N ASN A 430 8.94 -42.23 -40.26
CA ASN A 430 9.55 -41.51 -41.38
C ASN A 430 9.62 -42.34 -42.67
N ASN A 431 9.37 -43.65 -42.62
CA ASN A 431 9.39 -44.55 -43.78
C ASN A 431 8.00 -44.86 -44.36
N LEU A 432 6.94 -44.26 -43.82
CA LEU A 432 5.59 -44.41 -44.36
C LEU A 432 5.45 -43.66 -45.67
N LYS A 433 5.24 -44.40 -46.77
CA LYS A 433 4.87 -43.82 -48.06
C LYS A 433 3.46 -43.24 -47.98
N PRO A 434 3.12 -42.19 -48.75
CA PRO A 434 1.80 -41.53 -48.70
C PRO A 434 0.60 -42.45 -48.96
N GLU A 435 0.84 -43.63 -49.50
CA GLU A 435 -0.16 -44.58 -50.00
C GLU A 435 -0.75 -45.46 -48.88
N ASP A 436 -0.04 -45.61 -47.75
CA ASP A 436 -0.50 -46.41 -46.60
C ASP A 436 -1.48 -45.65 -45.69
N LEU A 437 -1.70 -44.36 -45.95
CA LEU A 437 -2.69 -43.53 -45.23
C LEU A 437 -4.12 -43.66 -45.77
N ILE A 438 -4.35 -44.40 -46.87
CA ILE A 438 -5.64 -44.41 -47.58
C ILE A 438 -6.39 -45.75 -47.49
N SER A 439 -5.80 -46.82 -46.93
CA SER A 439 -6.49 -48.12 -46.81
C SER A 439 -6.64 -48.61 -45.37
N GLY A 440 -7.58 -47.99 -44.64
CA GLY A 440 -8.12 -48.52 -43.39
C GLY A 440 -9.65 -48.41 -43.40
N PRO A 441 -10.41 -49.47 -43.05
CA PRO A 441 -11.85 -49.50 -43.23
C PRO A 441 -12.56 -48.46 -42.35
N LEU A 442 -13.47 -47.72 -43.00
CA LEU A 442 -14.48 -46.87 -42.42
C LEU A 442 -15.22 -47.57 -41.26
N THR A 443 -15.06 -47.05 -40.05
CA THR A 443 -16.08 -47.18 -39.00
C THR A 443 -16.37 -45.80 -38.39
N PRO A 444 -17.65 -45.39 -38.30
CA PRO A 444 -18.03 -44.05 -37.85
C PRO A 444 -18.22 -44.05 -36.33
N GLY A 445 -17.74 -43.00 -35.66
CA GLY A 445 -17.97 -42.84 -34.22
C GLY A 445 -17.16 -41.74 -33.56
N SER A 446 -17.47 -40.49 -33.89
CA SER A 446 -17.06 -39.33 -33.08
C SER A 446 -17.83 -39.36 -31.76
N GLU A 447 -17.27 -39.98 -30.73
CA GLU A 447 -17.71 -39.77 -29.35
C GLU A 447 -16.61 -39.14 -28.50
N ARG A 448 -16.87 -37.86 -28.20
CA ARG A 448 -16.24 -37.01 -27.19
C ARG A 448 -15.94 -37.80 -25.89
N PRO A 449 -14.72 -37.78 -25.34
CA PRO A 449 -14.39 -38.57 -24.16
C PRO A 449 -15.08 -37.98 -22.92
N LYS A 450 -16.21 -38.58 -22.53
CA LYS A 450 -16.82 -38.37 -21.21
C LYS A 450 -16.05 -39.18 -20.17
N LYS A 451 -15.52 -38.47 -19.17
CA LYS A 451 -15.09 -39.02 -17.87
C LYS A 451 -16.14 -40.01 -17.35
N LYS A 452 -15.88 -41.32 -17.48
CA LYS A 452 -16.60 -42.35 -16.75
C LYS A 452 -15.63 -43.12 -15.87
N LYS A 453 -15.78 -42.87 -14.58
CA LYS A 453 -15.19 -43.56 -13.44
C LYS A 453 -15.53 -45.06 -13.56
N LYS A 454 -14.59 -45.89 -14.03
CA LYS A 454 -14.75 -47.35 -14.08
C LYS A 454 -13.97 -47.97 -12.92
N SER A 455 -14.69 -48.18 -11.82
CA SER A 455 -14.38 -49.24 -10.85
C SER A 455 -14.89 -50.55 -11.44
N GLY A 456 -14.04 -51.55 -11.61
CA GLY A 456 -14.45 -52.89 -12.00
C GLY A 456 -13.47 -53.59 -12.92
N ALA A 457 -12.63 -54.42 -12.30
CA ALA A 457 -12.12 -55.69 -12.81
C ALA A 457 -11.55 -55.70 -14.23
N GLU A 458 -10.30 -55.25 -14.37
CA GLU A 458 -9.23 -55.95 -15.10
C GLU A 458 -7.92 -55.49 -14.45
N GLY A 459 -7.49 -56.25 -13.44
CA GLY A 459 -6.23 -56.03 -12.75
C GLY A 459 -5.07 -56.54 -13.58
N GLY A 460 -4.72 -55.82 -14.65
CA GLY A 460 -3.33 -55.84 -15.11
C GLY A 460 -2.47 -55.24 -14.00
N PRO A 461 -1.29 -55.80 -13.68
CA PRO A 461 -0.41 -55.22 -12.67
C PRO A 461 -0.15 -53.78 -13.10
N THR A 462 -0.59 -52.83 -12.28
CA THR A 462 -0.35 -51.42 -12.50
C THR A 462 1.15 -51.27 -12.66
N LYS A 463 1.60 -51.06 -13.91
CA LYS A 463 2.96 -50.66 -14.23
C LYS A 463 3.30 -49.50 -13.30
N ASP A 464 4.16 -49.82 -12.35
CA ASP A 464 5.01 -48.95 -11.59
C ASP A 464 4.61 -47.46 -11.61
N ARG A 465 3.83 -47.03 -10.61
CA ARG A 465 3.71 -45.60 -10.28
C ARG A 465 4.96 -45.15 -9.53
N SER A 466 6.10 -45.38 -10.15
CA SER A 466 7.39 -44.85 -9.76
C SER A 466 7.31 -43.33 -9.87
N GLU A 467 7.30 -42.62 -8.75
CA GLU A 467 7.48 -41.16 -8.80
C GLU A 467 8.95 -40.86 -9.04
N TYR A 468 9.22 -40.03 -10.04
CA TYR A 468 10.56 -39.54 -10.34
C TYR A 468 10.67 -38.07 -9.96
N LYS A 469 11.78 -37.70 -9.32
CA LYS A 469 12.08 -36.32 -8.93
C LYS A 469 13.57 -36.10 -9.15
N ASP A 470 13.93 -35.01 -9.83
CA ASP A 470 15.30 -34.74 -10.30
C ASP A 470 15.95 -35.92 -11.04
N GLY A 471 15.18 -36.63 -11.87
CA GLY A 471 15.66 -37.77 -12.67
C GLY A 471 15.88 -39.07 -11.92
N ARG A 472 15.70 -39.12 -10.59
CA ARG A 472 15.86 -40.32 -9.75
C ARG A 472 14.52 -40.89 -9.31
N ARG A 473 14.42 -42.22 -9.12
CA ARG A 473 13.21 -42.83 -8.54
C ARG A 473 13.13 -42.51 -7.06
N LEU A 474 11.98 -42.05 -6.62
CA LEU A 474 11.61 -42.17 -5.22
C LEU A 474 11.30 -43.63 -4.91
N MET A 475 11.84 -44.11 -3.79
CA MET A 475 11.33 -45.31 -3.15
C MET A 475 9.86 -45.07 -2.78
N TYR A 476 9.04 -46.12 -2.88
CA TYR A 476 7.61 -46.00 -2.55
C TYR A 476 7.45 -45.64 -1.06
N VAL A 477 7.08 -44.39 -0.80
CA VAL A 477 6.70 -43.94 0.54
C VAL A 477 5.17 -43.88 0.57
N PRO A 478 4.50 -44.66 1.43
CA PRO A 478 3.04 -44.63 1.52
C PRO A 478 2.58 -43.19 1.80
N PRO A 479 1.59 -42.66 1.05
CA PRO A 479 1.24 -41.25 1.12
C PRO A 479 0.79 -40.90 2.54
N LEU A 480 1.56 -40.06 3.22
CA LEU A 480 1.09 -39.43 4.46
C LEU A 480 -0.20 -38.68 4.14
N ARG A 481 -1.27 -39.04 4.84
CA ARG A 481 -2.66 -39.02 4.35
C ARG A 481 -3.25 -37.65 3.99
N ARG A 482 -2.53 -36.53 4.09
CA ARG A 482 -3.06 -35.19 3.79
C ARG A 482 -2.03 -34.27 3.14
N LYS A 483 -2.39 -33.68 2.00
CA LYS A 483 -1.56 -32.74 1.22
C LYS A 483 -1.03 -31.57 2.06
N TRP A 484 -1.85 -31.02 2.97
CA TRP A 484 -1.43 -29.92 3.86
C TRP A 484 -0.30 -30.35 4.82
N TYR A 485 -0.27 -31.61 5.26
CA TYR A 485 0.78 -32.11 6.15
C TYR A 485 2.10 -32.27 5.38
N GLN A 486 2.04 -32.73 4.13
CA GLN A 486 3.19 -32.74 3.24
C GLN A 486 3.67 -31.32 2.91
N GLU A 487 2.78 -30.35 2.74
CA GLU A 487 3.16 -28.94 2.57
C GLU A 487 3.77 -28.36 3.85
N TRP A 488 3.26 -28.71 5.03
CA TRP A 488 3.79 -28.29 6.33
C TRP A 488 5.19 -28.85 6.62
N LEU A 489 5.45 -30.11 6.24
CA LEU A 489 6.78 -30.71 6.37
C LEU A 489 7.81 -30.11 5.39
N LYS A 490 7.36 -29.52 4.27
CA LYS A 490 8.24 -28.83 3.34
C LYS A 490 8.63 -27.48 3.93
N ILE A 491 9.75 -27.46 4.63
CA ILE A 491 10.37 -26.24 5.13
C ILE A 491 10.79 -25.40 3.92
N ARG A 492 10.16 -24.24 3.79
CA ARG A 492 10.46 -23.26 2.75
C ARG A 492 10.50 -21.89 3.40
N PRO A 493 11.35 -20.97 2.90
CA PRO A 493 11.19 -19.55 3.11
C PRO A 493 9.72 -19.16 2.92
N ASN A 494 9.27 -18.20 3.73
CA ASN A 494 8.00 -17.55 3.44
C ASN A 494 8.01 -17.09 1.98
N GLY A 495 6.85 -17.20 1.32
CA GLY A 495 6.70 -16.77 -0.06
C GLY A 495 7.21 -15.34 -0.26
N PRO A 496 7.60 -14.98 -1.50
CA PRO A 496 8.13 -13.65 -1.78
C PRO A 496 7.20 -12.56 -1.26
N CYS A 497 7.80 -11.47 -0.77
CA CYS A 497 7.07 -10.25 -0.44
C CYS A 497 6.66 -9.47 -1.69
N TRP A 498 7.17 -9.86 -2.87
CA TRP A 498 6.87 -9.24 -4.14
C TRP A 498 5.43 -9.54 -4.55
N ASP A 499 4.78 -8.53 -5.13
CA ASP A 499 3.44 -8.66 -5.66
C ASP A 499 3.49 -9.28 -7.07
N GLU A 500 2.97 -10.50 -7.21
CA GLU A 500 2.96 -11.26 -8.46
C GLU A 500 2.12 -10.60 -9.58
N LYS A 501 1.30 -9.60 -9.25
CA LYS A 501 0.48 -8.86 -10.21
C LYS A 501 1.16 -7.59 -10.74
N ILE A 502 2.30 -7.21 -10.18
CA ILE A 502 3.06 -6.04 -10.62
C ILE A 502 4.22 -6.48 -11.52
N ILE A 503 4.30 -5.86 -12.70
CA ILE A 503 5.46 -5.89 -13.57
C ILE A 503 6.32 -4.68 -13.19
N TYR A 504 7.37 -4.93 -12.41
CA TYR A 504 8.23 -3.88 -11.90
C TYR A 504 8.95 -3.14 -13.04
N ARG A 505 8.77 -1.82 -13.10
CA ARG A 505 9.41 -0.92 -14.09
C ARG A 505 9.76 0.44 -13.48
N THR A 506 10.87 1.01 -13.93
CA THR A 506 11.35 2.37 -13.59
C THR A 506 10.77 3.42 -14.54
N VAL A 507 9.44 3.42 -14.72
CA VAL A 507 8.74 4.37 -15.63
C VAL A 507 9.08 5.81 -15.24
N GLY A 508 9.53 6.59 -16.22
CA GLY A 508 9.91 8.00 -16.05
C GLY A 508 11.35 8.24 -15.59
N LYS A 509 12.13 7.19 -15.25
CA LYS A 509 13.54 7.32 -14.86
C LYS A 509 14.35 7.90 -16.03
N VAL A 510 15.23 8.82 -15.69
CA VAL A 510 16.17 9.47 -16.61
C VAL A 510 17.10 8.40 -17.19
N GLY A 511 17.23 8.36 -18.52
CA GLY A 511 17.94 7.27 -19.21
C GLY A 511 19.45 7.42 -19.14
N GLU A 512 20.17 6.36 -19.54
CA GLU A 512 21.62 6.44 -19.76
C GLU A 512 21.92 7.47 -20.86
N GLY A 513 22.71 8.50 -20.53
CA GLY A 513 23.07 9.59 -21.45
C GLY A 513 22.49 10.98 -21.09
N GLU A 514 21.53 11.05 -20.16
CA GLU A 514 21.02 12.30 -19.61
C GLU A 514 21.76 12.66 -18.28
N ALA A 515 21.77 13.94 -17.88
CA ALA A 515 22.35 14.34 -16.59
C ALA A 515 21.60 13.66 -15.43
N ASN A 516 22.32 13.11 -14.44
CA ASN A 516 21.81 12.28 -13.32
C ASN A 516 21.58 10.78 -13.60
N VAL A 517 22.41 10.14 -14.43
CA VAL A 517 22.46 8.66 -14.52
C VAL A 517 22.62 8.04 -13.13
N GLY A 518 21.84 6.98 -12.85
CA GLY A 518 21.86 6.26 -11.57
C GLY A 518 20.91 6.82 -10.50
N TRP A 519 20.24 7.94 -10.76
CA TRP A 519 19.23 8.51 -9.87
C TRP A 519 17.82 8.14 -10.33
N ASP A 520 16.95 7.78 -9.37
CA ASP A 520 15.51 7.61 -9.60
C ASP A 520 14.75 8.65 -8.76
N ASP A 521 13.79 9.33 -9.39
CA ASP A 521 12.88 10.27 -8.73
C ASP A 521 11.55 9.56 -8.50
N VAL A 522 11.22 9.34 -7.23
CA VAL A 522 9.95 8.72 -6.84
C VAL A 522 9.02 9.74 -6.21
N TYR A 523 7.72 9.61 -6.52
CA TYR A 523 6.70 10.56 -6.10
C TYR A 523 5.72 9.92 -5.11
N MET A 524 5.24 10.72 -4.16
CA MET A 524 4.17 10.33 -3.24
C MET A 524 3.16 11.47 -3.08
N LEU A 525 1.88 11.16 -3.23
CA LEU A 525 0.79 12.04 -2.79
C LEU A 525 0.46 11.71 -1.34
N SER A 526 0.53 12.70 -0.48
CA SER A 526 0.51 12.55 0.97
C SER A 526 -0.65 13.35 1.56
N GLY A 527 -1.65 12.69 2.12
CA GLY A 527 -2.84 13.31 2.68
C GLY A 527 -2.83 13.35 4.20
N ALA A 528 -3.24 14.48 4.78
CA ALA A 528 -3.45 14.70 6.20
C ALA A 528 -4.73 15.51 6.40
N ASN A 529 -5.63 15.08 7.29
CA ASN A 529 -6.92 15.74 7.50
C ASN A 529 -7.72 15.84 6.18
N HIS A 530 -8.02 17.05 5.73
CA HIS A 530 -8.61 17.36 4.42
C HIS A 530 -7.61 18.02 3.44
N HIS A 531 -6.32 18.00 3.77
CA HIS A 531 -5.25 18.55 2.94
C HIS A 531 -4.43 17.43 2.30
N ALA A 532 -3.75 17.78 1.21
CA ALA A 532 -2.72 16.92 0.62
C ALA A 532 -1.50 17.71 0.15
N CYS A 533 -0.34 17.08 0.17
CA CYS A 533 0.90 17.58 -0.40
C CYS A 533 1.53 16.51 -1.29
N ILE A 534 2.49 16.93 -2.11
CA ILE A 534 3.26 16.04 -2.98
C ILE A 534 4.70 16.01 -2.49
N LEU A 535 5.27 14.81 -2.42
CA LEU A 535 6.67 14.58 -2.15
C LEU A 535 7.36 14.04 -3.40
N ARG A 536 8.58 14.52 -3.65
CA ARG A 536 9.58 13.89 -4.51
C ARG A 536 10.73 13.40 -3.65
N MET A 537 11.19 12.18 -3.85
CA MET A 537 12.47 11.70 -3.34
C MET A 537 13.38 11.27 -4.49
N SER A 538 14.56 11.88 -4.57
CA SER A 538 15.64 11.42 -5.44
C SER A 538 16.54 10.47 -4.66
N VAL A 539 16.68 9.24 -5.16
CA VAL A 539 17.53 8.20 -4.56
C VAL A 539 18.47 7.61 -5.60
N HIS A 540 19.72 7.37 -5.19
CA HIS A 540 20.72 6.76 -6.06
C HIS A 540 20.65 5.22 -6.00
N ASP A 541 20.95 4.55 -7.11
CA ASP A 541 20.93 3.08 -7.20
C ASP A 541 21.89 2.44 -6.17
N ASN A 542 23.07 3.05 -5.92
CA ASN A 542 23.99 2.59 -4.86
C ASN A 542 23.35 2.59 -3.46
N TYR A 543 22.46 3.54 -3.18
CA TYR A 543 21.76 3.62 -1.89
C TYR A 543 20.79 2.43 -1.75
N LEU A 544 20.03 2.12 -2.81
CA LEU A 544 19.10 0.99 -2.82
C LEU A 544 19.84 -0.35 -2.72
N GLU A 545 20.95 -0.51 -3.45
CA GLU A 545 21.81 -1.69 -3.35
C GLU A 545 22.41 -1.83 -1.94
N TRP A 546 22.84 -0.72 -1.33
CA TRP A 546 23.35 -0.70 0.04
C TRP A 546 22.28 -1.12 1.07
N LEU A 547 21.03 -0.68 0.91
CA LEU A 547 19.93 -1.13 1.76
C LEU A 547 19.64 -2.64 1.62
N GLU A 548 19.92 -3.24 0.47
CA GLU A 548 19.70 -4.67 0.21
C GLU A 548 20.88 -5.54 0.67
N THR A 549 22.09 -5.19 0.26
CA THR A 549 23.29 -6.03 0.41
C THR A 549 24.15 -5.63 1.62
N GLY A 550 24.00 -4.38 2.09
CA GLY A 550 24.92 -3.77 3.05
C GLY A 550 26.31 -3.47 2.53
N LYS A 551 26.58 -3.73 1.25
CA LYS A 551 27.86 -3.44 0.62
C LYS A 551 27.70 -2.12 -0.15
N PRO A 552 28.68 -1.22 -0.11
CA PRO A 552 28.69 -0.08 -1.02
C PRO A 552 28.80 -0.59 -2.45
N GLY A 553 28.01 -0.01 -3.37
CA GLY A 553 28.08 -0.32 -4.79
C GLY A 553 29.50 -0.13 -5.34
N SER A 554 29.90 -0.99 -6.26
CA SER A 554 31.27 -1.02 -6.82
C SER A 554 31.51 0.07 -7.90
N ALA A 555 30.51 0.91 -8.19
CA ALA A 555 30.61 1.91 -9.25
C ALA A 555 31.56 3.06 -8.85
N ASN A 556 32.75 3.04 -9.46
CA ASN A 556 33.77 4.09 -9.51
C ASN A 556 33.97 4.92 -8.23
N ARG A 557 34.76 4.37 -7.32
CA ARG A 557 35.61 5.16 -6.41
C ARG A 557 36.85 5.75 -7.09
N ASP A 558 36.96 5.66 -8.40
CA ASP A 558 37.98 6.37 -9.17
C ASP A 558 37.61 7.86 -9.28
N GLY A 559 38.09 8.64 -8.32
CA GLY A 559 38.92 9.78 -8.67
C GLY A 559 38.27 11.05 -9.22
N THR A 560 37.06 11.44 -8.82
CA THR A 560 36.63 12.83 -8.94
C THR A 560 36.38 13.47 -7.58
N LEU A 561 37.49 13.86 -6.95
CA LEU A 561 37.57 15.03 -6.09
C LEU A 561 37.25 16.27 -6.95
N GLY A 562 35.98 16.46 -7.35
CA GLY A 562 35.63 17.34 -8.46
C GLY A 562 34.24 17.96 -8.38
N LYS A 563 34.21 19.25 -8.06
CA LYS A 563 33.08 20.21 -7.97
C LYS A 563 32.13 20.00 -6.79
N SER A 564 32.13 20.98 -5.90
CA SER A 564 31.28 21.14 -4.70
C SER A 564 29.77 21.27 -4.98
N SER A 565 29.28 20.78 -6.11
CA SER A 565 27.89 20.91 -6.58
C SER A 565 27.27 19.59 -7.04
N SER A 566 27.93 18.44 -6.85
CA SER A 566 27.37 17.13 -7.22
C SER A 566 26.58 16.53 -6.05
N ARG A 567 25.38 16.01 -6.36
CA ARG A 567 24.54 15.28 -5.39
C ARG A 567 25.30 14.08 -4.83
N GLN A 568 25.19 13.86 -3.53
CA GLN A 568 25.89 12.80 -2.81
C GLN A 568 25.05 11.52 -2.78
N ASP A 569 25.60 10.40 -3.22
CA ASP A 569 24.89 9.12 -3.35
C ASP A 569 24.39 8.52 -2.03
N HIS A 570 24.95 8.96 -0.90
CA HIS A 570 24.59 8.55 0.45
C HIS A 570 23.49 9.41 1.09
N VAL A 571 22.96 10.41 0.37
CA VAL A 571 21.93 11.35 0.83
C VAL A 571 20.62 11.10 0.07
N LEU A 572 19.50 11.07 0.81
CA LEU A 572 18.16 11.08 0.24
C LEU A 572 17.69 12.54 0.09
N TYR A 573 17.49 12.99 -1.14
CA TYR A 573 16.99 14.34 -1.41
C TYR A 573 15.48 14.31 -1.51
N VAL A 574 14.80 14.98 -0.58
CA VAL A 574 13.34 14.99 -0.46
C VAL A 574 12.84 16.41 -0.58
N SER A 575 11.90 16.64 -1.48
CA SER A 575 11.21 17.92 -1.66
C SER A 575 9.73 17.72 -1.39
N ARG A 576 9.13 18.58 -0.55
CA ARG A 576 7.70 18.55 -0.22
C ARG A 576 7.06 19.85 -0.67
N SER A 577 5.91 19.75 -1.34
CA SER A 577 5.08 20.92 -1.66
C SER A 577 4.42 21.52 -0.41
N ALA A 578 3.80 22.68 -0.57
CA ALA A 578 2.82 23.16 0.39
C ALA A 578 1.65 22.16 0.57
N TRP A 579 0.94 22.29 1.68
CA TRP A 579 -0.31 21.56 1.93
C TRP A 579 -1.48 22.26 1.24
N TYR A 580 -2.16 21.55 0.35
CA TYR A 580 -3.32 22.04 -0.40
C TYR A 580 -4.62 21.59 0.26
N ASP A 581 -5.47 22.54 0.63
CA ASP A 581 -6.82 22.29 1.11
C ASP A 581 -7.73 21.83 -0.04
N LEU A 582 -8.34 20.65 0.09
CA LEU A 582 -9.26 20.10 -0.89
C LEU A 582 -10.60 20.84 -0.94
N PHE A 583 -10.98 21.55 0.13
CA PHE A 583 -12.19 22.38 0.14
C PHE A 583 -12.00 23.70 -0.60
N GLU A 584 -10.77 24.22 -0.63
CA GLU A 584 -10.43 25.48 -1.28
C GLU A 584 -10.30 25.30 -2.80
N VAL A 585 -10.98 26.15 -3.57
CA VAL A 585 -11.16 25.98 -5.02
C VAL A 585 -9.82 26.12 -5.76
N GLU A 586 -9.05 27.15 -5.43
CA GLU A 586 -7.79 27.39 -6.12
C GLU A 586 -6.72 26.36 -5.72
N GLN A 587 -6.67 25.96 -4.46
CA GLN A 587 -5.68 24.98 -3.98
C GLN A 587 -5.91 23.58 -4.54
N ARG A 588 -7.16 23.10 -4.63
CA ARG A 588 -7.44 21.79 -5.25
C ARG A 588 -7.17 21.78 -6.76
N LYS A 589 -7.37 22.92 -7.45
CA LYS A 589 -7.02 23.09 -8.87
C LYS A 589 -5.50 23.03 -9.04
N GLU A 590 -4.75 23.75 -8.21
CA GLU A 590 -3.29 23.72 -8.22
C GLU A 590 -2.75 22.31 -7.96
N LEU A 591 -3.31 21.59 -6.99
CA LEU A 591 -2.96 20.20 -6.72
C LEU A 591 -3.20 19.29 -7.93
N LEU A 592 -4.34 19.44 -8.64
CA LEU A 592 -4.60 18.66 -9.86
C LEU A 592 -3.58 18.98 -10.96
N VAL A 593 -3.24 20.26 -11.16
CA VAL A 593 -2.20 20.67 -12.12
C VAL A 593 -0.85 20.06 -11.75
N ALA A 594 -0.49 20.05 -10.47
CA ALA A 594 0.75 19.45 -9.99
C ALA A 594 0.80 17.93 -10.25
N ILE A 595 -0.29 17.21 -9.96
CA ILE A 595 -0.41 15.77 -10.27
C ILE A 595 -0.29 15.55 -11.79
N TRP A 596 -0.95 16.37 -12.60
CA TRP A 596 -0.93 16.26 -14.05
C TRP A 596 0.47 16.51 -14.63
N ARG A 597 1.20 17.48 -14.08
CA ARG A 597 2.59 17.78 -14.43
C ARG A 597 3.48 16.56 -14.18
N ILE A 598 3.36 15.95 -13.01
CA ILE A 598 4.13 14.74 -12.66
C ILE A 598 3.76 13.57 -13.59
N LEU A 599 2.48 13.35 -13.86
CA LEU A 599 2.07 12.28 -14.78
C LEU A 599 2.58 12.51 -16.21
N SER A 600 2.60 13.77 -16.66
CA SER A 600 3.18 14.16 -17.95
C SER A 600 4.67 13.86 -17.99
N TRP A 601 5.41 14.27 -16.96
CA TRP A 601 6.83 13.97 -16.82
C TRP A 601 7.10 12.46 -16.83
N MET A 602 6.40 11.71 -15.99
CA MET A 602 6.61 10.27 -15.85
C MET A 602 6.31 9.49 -17.13
N ASN A 603 5.30 9.89 -17.89
CA ASN A 603 4.86 9.18 -19.09
C ASN A 603 5.45 9.73 -20.40
N ARG A 604 6.32 10.76 -20.35
CA ARG A 604 6.85 11.46 -21.54
C ARG A 604 7.43 10.55 -22.63
N LYS A 605 8.03 9.41 -22.26
CA LYS A 605 8.65 8.46 -23.21
C LYS A 605 7.67 7.47 -23.83
N GLU A 606 6.48 7.33 -23.27
CA GLU A 606 5.48 6.33 -23.66
C GLU A 606 4.22 6.93 -24.31
N VAL A 607 4.17 8.26 -24.40
CA VAL A 607 3.12 9.01 -25.08
C VAL A 607 3.43 9.08 -26.60
N PRO A 608 2.41 8.99 -27.49
CA PRO A 608 2.62 9.16 -28.93
C PRO A 608 3.33 10.47 -29.25
N LYS A 609 4.30 10.45 -30.18
CA LYS A 609 5.08 11.64 -30.57
C LYS A 609 4.22 12.81 -31.00
N GLU A 610 3.11 12.52 -31.68
CA GLU A 610 2.10 13.50 -32.11
C GLU A 610 1.57 14.37 -30.97
N GLU A 611 1.41 13.82 -29.76
CA GLU A 611 0.91 14.57 -28.60
C GLU A 611 2.01 15.46 -27.98
N ILE A 612 3.27 15.07 -28.11
CA ILE A 612 4.42 15.89 -27.69
C ILE A 612 4.57 17.07 -28.65
N GLU A 613 4.54 16.80 -29.96
CA GLU A 613 4.60 17.82 -31.02
C GLU A 613 3.45 18.83 -30.86
N LYS A 614 2.23 18.35 -30.65
CA LYS A 614 1.06 19.21 -30.40
C LYS A 614 1.21 20.10 -29.16
N MET A 615 1.81 19.58 -28.08
CA MET A 615 2.08 20.37 -26.88
C MET A 615 3.14 21.46 -27.14
N GLU A 616 4.18 21.14 -27.91
CA GLU A 616 5.22 22.09 -28.31
C GLU A 616 4.66 23.18 -29.23
N GLU A 617 3.81 22.83 -30.20
CA GLU A 617 3.12 23.78 -31.08
C GLU A 617 2.25 24.76 -30.29
N LEU A 618 1.45 24.27 -29.34
CA LEU A 618 0.62 25.14 -28.48
C LEU A 618 1.48 26.08 -27.63
N LYS A 619 2.65 25.62 -27.19
CA LYS A 619 3.58 26.44 -26.40
C LYS A 619 4.21 27.54 -27.26
N GLN A 620 4.55 27.25 -28.51
CA GLN A 620 5.02 28.24 -29.47
C GLN A 620 3.95 29.29 -29.76
N GLN A 621 2.70 28.88 -29.97
CA GLN A 621 1.57 29.81 -30.19
C GLN A 621 1.33 30.74 -29.00
N GLN A 622 1.45 30.24 -27.76
CA GLN A 622 1.33 31.09 -26.57
C GLN A 622 2.50 32.08 -26.44
N ALA A 623 3.72 31.64 -26.77
CA ALA A 623 4.89 32.53 -26.77
C ALA A 623 4.74 33.66 -27.80
N GLU A 624 4.24 33.36 -29.00
CA GLU A 624 3.96 34.34 -30.05
C GLU A 624 2.87 35.34 -29.63
N GLN A 625 1.77 34.87 -29.01
CA GLN A 625 0.71 35.76 -28.51
C GLN A 625 1.23 36.71 -27.42
N THR A 626 2.03 36.19 -26.49
CA THR A 626 2.60 37.01 -25.41
C THR A 626 3.58 38.05 -25.96
N HIS A 627 4.33 37.72 -27.01
CA HIS A 627 5.25 38.67 -27.66
C HIS A 627 4.51 39.72 -28.50
N GLY A 628 3.42 39.34 -29.17
CA GLY A 628 2.61 40.25 -30.00
C GLY A 628 1.85 41.31 -29.19
N ASP A 629 1.43 40.99 -27.97
CA ASP A 629 0.75 41.96 -27.11
C ASP A 629 1.71 43.05 -26.58
N HIS A 630 3.02 42.79 -26.50
CA HIS A 630 4.02 43.77 -26.07
C HIS A 630 4.48 44.73 -27.18
N GLU A 631 4.34 44.38 -28.47
CA GLU A 631 4.72 45.29 -29.57
C GLU A 631 3.68 46.38 -29.88
N MET A 632 2.48 46.31 -29.30
CA MET A 632 1.39 47.27 -29.54
C MET A 632 1.28 48.41 -28.51
N GLU A 633 2.16 48.47 -27.51
CA GLU A 633 2.27 49.61 -26.57
C GLU A 633 3.41 50.55 -26.98
N VAL A 634 3.20 51.41 -27.98
CA VAL A 634 4.05 52.60 -28.26
C VAL A 634 3.19 53.82 -28.56
#